data_AF-A0A0P6S4Q6-F1
#
_entry.id   AF-A0A0P6S4Q6-F1
#
_cell.length_a   1.000
_cell.length_b   1.000
_cell.length_c   1.000
_cell.angle_alpha   90.00
_cell.angle_beta   90.00
_cell.angle_gamma   90.00
#
_symmetry.space_group_name_H-M   'P 1'
#
loop_
_entity.id
_entity.type
_entity.pdbx_description
1 polymer ?
#
loop_
_entity_poly.entity_id
_entity_poly.type
_entity_poly.pdbx_seq_one_letter_code
_entity_poly.pdbx_strand_id
1 'polypeptide(L)'
;MPSIEKTIDILLDVYAYNHAYKISKDLPDFPPKALYLIEALKERRELNVTFLFERQEQSRPIEEEYQVNLLLNEVKADEQIANYLLDLEVKVKNGEIIDFVRSVSPLLYRLFLRLIKGQITSFETYVHDSKNDRYDTWNFPAMTQANNPIFNAYLSKRQSRYVTTGSLAELLVLSDLPQEIKDLVVSLRQFEKSVRNPLAHLIKPFDEEELHRTTHFSSQAFLESLIGLATYSGVAYSREPFYFDQINTIIEHQMSLVKTTKNME
;
A
#
# COMPACT_ATOMS: atom_id res chain seq x y z
N MET A 1 1.00 -36.22 7.20
CA MET A 1 0.94 -34.99 6.38
C MET A 1 -0.36 -34.28 6.74
N PRO A 2 -0.40 -32.94 6.84
CA PRO A 2 -1.66 -32.22 6.97
C PRO A 2 -2.60 -32.60 5.83
N SER A 3 -3.92 -32.60 6.06
CA SER A 3 -4.86 -32.68 4.95
C SER A 3 -4.67 -31.46 4.03
N ILE A 4 -5.09 -31.56 2.78
CA ILE A 4 -4.88 -30.48 1.80
C ILE A 4 -5.64 -29.22 2.19
N GLU A 5 -6.78 -29.36 2.87
CA GLU A 5 -7.56 -28.25 3.43
C GLU A 5 -6.79 -27.56 4.56
N LYS A 6 -6.23 -28.34 5.50
CA LYS A 6 -5.39 -27.78 6.57
C LYS A 6 -4.17 -27.05 5.99
N THR A 7 -3.67 -27.48 4.83
CA THR A 7 -2.59 -26.79 4.13
C THR A 7 -3.06 -25.45 3.57
N ILE A 8 -4.27 -25.39 2.99
CA ILE A 8 -4.86 -24.14 2.51
C ILE A 8 -5.11 -23.18 3.68
N ASP A 9 -5.69 -23.65 4.79
CA ASP A 9 -5.94 -22.82 5.98
C ASP A 9 -4.62 -22.16 6.48
N ILE A 10 -3.54 -22.95 6.62
CA ILE A 10 -2.22 -22.43 7.00
C ILE A 10 -1.70 -21.39 5.99
N LEU A 11 -1.95 -21.58 4.69
CA LEU A 11 -1.52 -20.64 3.67
C LEU A 11 -2.34 -19.34 3.70
N LEU A 12 -3.63 -19.39 4.07
CA LEU A 12 -4.47 -18.21 4.28
C LEU A 12 -4.00 -17.42 5.51
N ASP A 13 -3.66 -18.11 6.62
CA ASP A 13 -3.17 -17.51 7.87
C ASP A 13 -1.89 -16.68 7.68
N VAL A 14 -1.03 -17.08 6.75
CA VAL A 14 0.23 -16.37 6.42
C VAL A 14 0.13 -15.56 5.12
N TYR A 15 -1.09 -15.38 4.60
CA TYR A 15 -1.41 -14.60 3.40
C TYR A 15 -0.71 -15.08 2.11
N ALA A 16 -0.34 -16.36 2.03
CA ALA A 16 0.39 -16.96 0.92
C ALA A 16 -0.52 -17.34 -0.28
N TYR A 17 -1.29 -16.36 -0.77
CA TYR A 17 -2.34 -16.58 -1.77
C TYR A 17 -1.88 -17.16 -3.10
N ASN A 18 -0.65 -16.87 -3.55
CA ASN A 18 -0.11 -17.48 -4.76
C ASN A 18 0.01 -19.01 -4.62
N HIS A 19 0.44 -19.49 -3.44
CA HIS A 19 0.54 -20.91 -3.14
C HIS A 19 -0.85 -21.52 -2.91
N ALA A 20 -1.73 -20.84 -2.16
CA ALA A 20 -3.10 -21.28 -1.95
C ALA A 20 -3.82 -21.47 -3.29
N TYR A 21 -3.73 -20.50 -4.20
CA TYR A 21 -4.33 -20.57 -5.53
C TYR A 21 -3.82 -21.77 -6.35
N LYS A 22 -2.50 -22.00 -6.35
CA LYS A 22 -1.89 -23.12 -7.09
C LYS A 22 -2.40 -24.47 -6.61
N ILE A 23 -2.61 -24.64 -5.31
CA ILE A 23 -3.15 -25.88 -4.76
C ILE A 23 -4.66 -25.97 -5.04
N SER A 24 -5.41 -24.91 -4.74
CA SER A 24 -6.87 -24.91 -4.85
C SER A 24 -7.39 -25.11 -6.27
N LYS A 25 -6.72 -24.58 -7.29
CA LYS A 25 -7.18 -24.71 -8.69
C LYS A 25 -7.12 -26.14 -9.23
N ASP A 26 -6.24 -26.97 -8.67
CA ASP A 26 -6.01 -28.35 -9.13
C ASP A 26 -6.84 -29.36 -8.32
N LEU A 27 -7.59 -28.89 -7.30
CA LEU A 27 -8.47 -29.72 -6.49
C LEU A 27 -9.82 -29.96 -7.18
N PRO A 28 -10.26 -31.22 -7.30
CA PRO A 28 -11.62 -31.51 -7.75
C PRO A 28 -12.63 -30.98 -6.73
N ASP A 29 -13.73 -30.43 -7.21
CA ASP A 29 -14.84 -29.89 -6.41
C ASP A 29 -14.47 -28.73 -5.45
N PHE A 30 -13.38 -27.98 -5.71
CA PHE A 30 -13.09 -26.79 -4.91
C PHE A 30 -14.15 -25.70 -5.14
N PRO A 31 -14.69 -25.05 -4.08
CA PRO A 31 -15.79 -24.10 -4.23
C PRO A 31 -15.42 -22.94 -5.18
N PRO A 32 -16.19 -22.67 -6.25
CA PRO A 32 -15.83 -21.66 -7.25
C PRO A 32 -15.66 -20.26 -6.69
N LYS A 33 -16.51 -19.86 -5.71
CA LYS A 33 -16.39 -18.56 -5.02
C LYS A 33 -15.10 -18.48 -4.21
N ALA A 34 -14.75 -19.54 -3.48
CA ALA A 34 -13.49 -19.60 -2.74
C ALA A 34 -12.28 -19.50 -3.70
N LEU A 35 -12.32 -20.20 -4.84
CA LEU A 35 -11.24 -20.11 -5.84
C LEU A 35 -11.08 -18.69 -6.39
N TYR A 36 -12.19 -18.04 -6.74
CA TYR A 36 -12.20 -16.66 -7.23
C TYR A 36 -11.64 -15.68 -6.19
N LEU A 37 -12.03 -15.82 -4.92
CA LEU A 37 -11.53 -14.97 -3.85
C LEU A 37 -10.02 -15.17 -3.64
N ILE A 38 -9.54 -16.42 -3.62
CA ILE A 38 -8.10 -16.71 -3.52
C ILE A 38 -7.33 -16.10 -4.70
N GLU A 39 -7.89 -16.17 -5.92
CA GLU A 39 -7.31 -15.53 -7.10
C GLU A 39 -7.26 -14.00 -6.95
N ALA A 40 -8.35 -13.38 -6.50
CA ALA A 40 -8.40 -11.94 -6.25
C ALA A 40 -7.35 -11.50 -5.22
N LEU A 41 -7.19 -12.25 -4.13
CA LEU A 41 -6.19 -11.96 -3.10
C LEU A 41 -4.74 -12.16 -3.60
N LYS A 42 -4.50 -13.16 -4.45
CA LYS A 42 -3.23 -13.32 -5.18
C LYS A 42 -2.93 -12.09 -6.02
N GLU A 43 -3.87 -11.64 -6.86
CA GLU A 43 -3.68 -10.49 -7.74
C GLU A 43 -3.44 -9.20 -6.94
N ARG A 44 -4.12 -9.03 -5.80
CA ARG A 44 -3.86 -7.93 -4.86
C ARG A 44 -2.43 -7.94 -4.31
N ARG A 45 -1.90 -9.08 -3.87
CA ARG A 45 -0.49 -9.23 -3.43
C ARG A 45 0.51 -8.98 -4.56
N GLU A 46 0.10 -9.19 -5.81
CA GLU A 46 0.87 -8.87 -7.03
C GLU A 46 0.66 -7.40 -7.49
N LEU A 47 0.00 -6.57 -6.67
CA LEU A 47 -0.35 -5.17 -6.92
C LEU A 47 -1.25 -4.93 -8.14
N ASN A 48 -1.91 -5.98 -8.64
CA ASN A 48 -2.81 -5.93 -9.77
C ASN A 48 -4.26 -5.65 -9.34
N VAL A 49 -4.56 -4.40 -9.02
CA VAL A 49 -5.95 -3.99 -8.73
C VAL A 49 -6.89 -4.08 -9.94
N THR A 50 -6.34 -4.12 -11.16
CA THR A 50 -7.12 -4.14 -12.40
C THR A 50 -8.03 -5.37 -12.46
N PHE A 51 -7.57 -6.49 -11.90
CA PHE A 51 -8.34 -7.74 -11.86
C PHE A 51 -9.76 -7.55 -11.30
N LEU A 52 -9.90 -6.85 -10.18
CA LEU A 52 -11.20 -6.62 -9.55
C LEU A 52 -12.05 -5.59 -10.30
N PHE A 53 -11.42 -4.56 -10.87
CA PHE A 53 -12.13 -3.60 -11.72
C PHE A 53 -12.71 -4.23 -12.99
N GLU A 54 -12.02 -5.19 -13.60
CA GLU A 54 -12.48 -5.88 -14.81
C GLU A 54 -13.52 -6.96 -14.52
N ARG A 55 -13.68 -7.37 -13.26
CA ARG A 55 -14.53 -8.50 -12.84
C ARG A 55 -15.61 -8.12 -11.83
N GLN A 56 -16.05 -6.86 -11.83
CA GLN A 56 -17.08 -6.38 -10.91
C GLN A 56 -18.40 -7.18 -10.98
N GLU A 57 -18.79 -7.67 -12.17
CA GLU A 57 -19.97 -8.53 -12.31
C GLU A 57 -19.82 -9.90 -11.60
N GLN A 58 -18.58 -10.40 -11.45
CA GLN A 58 -18.28 -11.61 -10.67
C GLN A 58 -18.18 -11.30 -9.17
N SER A 59 -17.71 -10.10 -8.81
CA SER A 59 -17.62 -9.61 -7.43
C SER A 59 -18.99 -9.39 -6.80
N ARG A 60 -19.91 -8.74 -7.53
CA ARG A 60 -21.19 -8.23 -6.99
C ARG A 60 -22.01 -9.27 -6.23
N PRO A 61 -22.22 -10.52 -6.74
CA PRO A 61 -22.98 -11.52 -5.99
C PRO A 61 -22.34 -11.92 -4.66
N ILE A 62 -21.00 -11.89 -4.57
CA ILE A 62 -20.26 -12.21 -3.34
C ILE A 62 -20.35 -11.03 -2.37
N GLU A 63 -20.19 -9.81 -2.88
CA GLU A 63 -20.32 -8.58 -2.08
C GLU A 63 -21.72 -8.49 -1.44
N GLU A 64 -22.78 -8.78 -2.20
CA GLU A 64 -24.17 -8.80 -1.72
C GLU A 64 -24.42 -9.91 -0.69
N GLU A 65 -23.93 -11.13 -0.95
CA GLU A 65 -24.16 -12.29 -0.07
C GLU A 65 -23.45 -12.14 1.29
N TYR A 66 -22.22 -11.63 1.29
CA TYR A 66 -21.39 -11.53 2.50
C TYR A 66 -21.39 -10.14 3.13
N GLN A 67 -22.06 -9.16 2.52
CA GLN A 67 -22.05 -7.76 2.92
C GLN A 67 -20.63 -7.20 3.10
N VAL A 68 -19.78 -7.48 2.11
CA VAL A 68 -18.39 -7.00 2.05
C VAL A 68 -18.16 -6.20 0.79
N ASN A 69 -17.15 -5.32 0.80
CA ASN A 69 -16.69 -4.64 -0.40
C ASN A 69 -15.38 -5.29 -0.85
N LEU A 70 -15.34 -5.83 -2.06
CA LEU A 70 -14.10 -6.38 -2.61
C LEU A 70 -13.17 -5.27 -3.11
N LEU A 71 -13.69 -4.11 -3.53
CA LEU A 71 -12.92 -2.88 -3.78
C LEU A 71 -13.10 -1.90 -2.61
N LEU A 72 -12.00 -1.36 -2.07
CA LEU A 72 -12.08 -0.39 -0.97
C LEU A 72 -12.41 1.02 -1.47
N ASN A 73 -12.04 1.33 -2.71
CA ASN A 73 -12.18 2.63 -3.35
C ASN A 73 -12.70 2.47 -4.79
N GLU A 74 -13.58 3.38 -5.20
CA GLU A 74 -14.11 3.44 -6.57
C GLU A 74 -13.06 3.93 -7.57
N VAL A 75 -12.18 4.84 -7.13
CA VAL A 75 -11.14 5.42 -7.98
C VAL A 75 -9.92 4.49 -8.00
N LYS A 76 -9.55 4.00 -9.19
CA LYS A 76 -8.43 3.07 -9.38
C LYS A 76 -7.11 3.55 -8.75
N ALA A 77 -6.80 4.86 -8.83
CA ALA A 77 -5.59 5.42 -8.24
C ALA A 77 -5.59 5.32 -6.71
N ASP A 78 -6.76 5.46 -6.09
CA ASP A 78 -6.93 5.41 -4.63
C ASP A 78 -6.91 3.96 -4.17
N GLU A 79 -7.56 3.08 -4.94
CA GLU A 79 -7.49 1.63 -4.73
C GLU A 79 -6.07 1.08 -4.84
N GLN A 80 -5.24 1.62 -5.75
CA GLN A 80 -3.83 1.24 -5.83
C GLN A 80 -3.06 1.59 -4.55
N ILE A 81 -3.35 2.76 -3.95
CA ILE A 81 -2.73 3.17 -2.68
C ILE A 81 -3.20 2.26 -1.55
N ALA A 82 -4.52 2.04 -1.44
CA ALA A 82 -5.10 1.17 -0.43
C ALA A 82 -4.58 -0.27 -0.55
N ASN A 83 -4.52 -0.82 -1.77
CA ASN A 83 -3.97 -2.16 -2.01
C ASN A 83 -2.49 -2.27 -1.65
N TYR A 84 -1.70 -1.22 -1.90
CA TYR A 84 -0.30 -1.20 -1.49
C TYR A 84 -0.17 -1.20 0.04
N LEU A 85 -1.04 -0.47 0.75
CA LEU A 85 -1.10 -0.50 2.22
C LEU A 85 -1.47 -1.89 2.76
N LEU A 86 -2.43 -2.59 2.13
CA LEU A 86 -2.77 -3.97 2.49
C LEU A 86 -1.55 -4.89 2.37
N ASP A 87 -0.78 -4.78 1.28
CA ASP A 87 0.44 -5.58 1.09
C ASP A 87 1.55 -5.21 2.09
N LEU A 88 1.67 -3.94 2.48
CA LEU A 88 2.57 -3.52 3.57
C LEU A 88 2.13 -4.09 4.93
N GLU A 89 0.84 -4.07 5.23
CA GLU A 89 0.30 -4.62 6.48
C GLU A 89 0.55 -6.12 6.59
N VAL A 90 0.44 -6.88 5.49
CA VAL A 90 0.86 -8.29 5.47
C VAL A 90 2.33 -8.46 5.82
N LYS A 91 3.22 -7.66 5.22
CA LYS A 91 4.66 -7.76 5.51
C LYS A 91 4.96 -7.50 7.00
N VAL A 92 4.26 -6.53 7.61
CA VAL A 92 4.36 -6.27 9.05
C VAL A 92 3.85 -7.46 9.86
N LYS A 93 2.65 -7.97 9.55
CA LYS A 93 2.04 -9.12 10.24
C LYS A 93 2.91 -10.39 10.15
N ASN A 94 3.57 -10.62 9.01
CA ASN A 94 4.47 -11.77 8.81
C ASN A 94 5.89 -11.56 9.36
N GLY A 95 6.22 -10.39 9.91
CA GLY A 95 7.57 -10.08 10.39
C GLY A 95 8.60 -9.89 9.27
N GLU A 96 8.16 -9.62 8.04
CA GLU A 96 9.00 -9.38 6.86
C GLU A 96 9.56 -7.94 6.86
N ILE A 97 10.21 -7.54 7.95
CA ILE A 97 10.56 -6.13 8.24
C ILE A 97 11.46 -5.51 7.16
N ILE A 98 12.41 -6.28 6.64
CA ILE A 98 13.32 -5.81 5.58
C ILE A 98 12.52 -5.45 4.31
N ASP A 99 11.58 -6.30 3.92
CA ASP A 99 10.79 -6.10 2.71
C ASP A 99 9.73 -5.02 2.91
N PHE A 100 9.16 -4.91 4.12
CA PHE A 100 8.34 -3.77 4.53
C PHE A 100 9.10 -2.45 4.32
N VAL A 101 10.28 -2.29 4.94
CA VAL A 101 11.11 -1.08 4.84
C VAL A 101 11.43 -0.72 3.38
N ARG A 102 11.81 -1.72 2.57
CA ARG A 102 12.16 -1.50 1.15
C ARG A 102 10.96 -1.04 0.32
N SER A 103 9.77 -1.52 0.68
CA SER A 103 8.51 -1.21 0.01
C SER A 103 7.97 0.19 0.36
N VAL A 104 8.51 0.90 1.35
CA VAL A 104 7.97 2.21 1.77
C VAL A 104 8.12 3.31 0.71
N SER A 105 9.28 3.41 0.05
CA SER A 105 9.61 4.59 -0.78
C SER A 105 8.64 4.86 -1.93
N PRO A 106 8.21 3.86 -2.73
CA PRO A 106 7.25 4.09 -3.81
C PRO A 106 5.91 4.66 -3.31
N LEU A 107 5.40 4.14 -2.19
CA LEU A 107 4.17 4.63 -1.58
C LEU A 107 4.36 6.05 -1.02
N LEU A 108 5.46 6.28 -0.31
CA LEU A 108 5.75 7.60 0.27
C LEU A 108 5.81 8.70 -0.79
N TYR A 109 6.49 8.42 -1.91
CA TYR A 109 6.53 9.33 -3.06
C TYR A 109 5.14 9.63 -3.60
N ARG A 110 4.31 8.59 -3.81
CA ARG A 110 2.94 8.76 -4.31
C ARG A 110 2.07 9.58 -3.36
N LEU A 111 2.14 9.34 -2.05
CA LEU A 111 1.39 10.09 -1.05
C LEU A 111 1.83 11.55 -1.01
N PHE A 112 3.14 11.83 -1.00
CA PHE A 112 3.64 13.20 -1.00
C PHE A 112 3.26 13.95 -2.28
N LEU A 113 3.35 13.28 -3.43
CA LEU A 113 2.94 13.83 -4.70
C LEU A 113 1.43 14.14 -4.72
N ARG A 114 0.60 13.26 -4.17
CA ARG A 114 -0.84 13.47 -4.04
C ARG A 114 -1.15 14.69 -3.16
N LEU A 115 -0.51 14.80 -2.01
CA LEU A 115 -0.71 15.92 -1.10
C LEU A 115 -0.32 17.26 -1.73
N ILE A 116 0.85 17.34 -2.37
CA ILE A 116 1.32 18.61 -2.92
C ILE A 116 0.44 19.07 -4.10
N LYS A 117 -0.09 18.13 -4.89
CA LYS A 117 -1.08 18.42 -5.94
C LYS A 117 -2.37 19.01 -5.37
N GLY A 118 -2.75 18.64 -4.14
CA GLY A 118 -3.87 19.26 -3.43
C GLY A 118 -3.56 20.66 -2.88
N GLN A 119 -2.28 21.02 -2.73
CA GLN A 119 -1.85 22.32 -2.21
C GLN A 119 -1.50 23.33 -3.32
N ILE A 120 -1.12 22.84 -4.51
CA ILE A 120 -0.63 23.67 -5.60
C ILE A 120 -1.42 23.37 -6.86
N THR A 121 -2.20 24.34 -7.31
CA THR A 121 -2.95 24.28 -8.57
C THR A 121 -2.00 24.11 -9.76
N SER A 122 -2.36 23.25 -10.72
CA SER A 122 -1.58 22.99 -11.94
C SER A 122 -0.14 22.54 -11.65
N PHE A 123 0.04 21.73 -10.60
CA PHE A 123 1.34 21.27 -10.12
C PHE A 123 2.22 20.67 -11.24
N GLU A 124 1.61 19.98 -12.20
CA GLU A 124 2.28 19.33 -13.33
C GLU A 124 3.09 20.31 -14.17
N THR A 125 2.71 21.59 -14.22
CA THR A 125 3.44 22.64 -14.98
C THR A 125 4.83 22.95 -14.39
N TYR A 126 5.03 22.60 -13.12
CA TYR A 126 6.27 22.84 -12.39
C TYR A 126 7.22 21.64 -12.39
N VAL A 127 6.85 20.55 -13.08
CA VAL A 127 7.64 19.33 -13.18
C VAL A 127 7.92 19.02 -14.65
N HIS A 128 9.19 18.80 -14.97
CA HIS A 128 9.61 18.20 -16.23
C HIS A 128 9.62 16.69 -16.07
N ASP A 129 8.61 16.05 -16.67
CA ASP A 129 8.54 14.60 -16.81
C ASP A 129 9.71 14.11 -17.67
N SER A 130 10.62 13.38 -17.03
CA SER A 130 11.63 12.67 -17.78
C SER A 130 11.03 11.36 -18.25
N LYS A 131 10.58 11.31 -19.51
CA LYS A 131 9.89 10.18 -20.16
C LYS A 131 10.60 8.80 -20.16
N ASN A 132 11.71 8.64 -19.43
CA ASN A 132 12.57 7.44 -19.32
C ASN A 132 12.81 7.10 -17.83
N ASP A 133 13.66 6.11 -17.51
CA ASP A 133 14.10 5.74 -16.15
C ASP A 133 14.90 6.81 -15.38
N ARG A 134 14.74 8.09 -15.72
CA ARG A 134 15.38 9.21 -15.03
C ARG A 134 14.40 9.80 -14.01
N TYR A 135 14.97 10.52 -13.05
CA TYR A 135 14.16 11.30 -12.11
C TYR A 135 13.59 12.52 -12.82
N ASP A 136 12.31 12.79 -12.54
CA ASP A 136 11.66 14.05 -12.86
C ASP A 136 12.45 15.23 -12.28
N THR A 137 12.39 16.37 -12.96
CA THR A 137 13.11 17.58 -12.52
C THR A 137 12.19 18.77 -12.36
N TRP A 138 12.49 19.62 -11.39
CA TRP A 138 11.74 20.85 -11.16
C TRP A 138 11.94 21.86 -12.31
N ASN A 139 10.84 22.50 -12.70
CA ASN A 139 10.83 23.66 -13.58
C ASN A 139 10.95 24.94 -12.73
N PHE A 140 12.14 25.21 -12.20
CA PHE A 140 12.40 26.40 -11.36
C PHE A 140 12.02 27.74 -12.03
N PRO A 141 12.23 27.94 -13.35
CA PRO A 141 11.73 29.14 -14.02
C PRO A 141 10.22 29.33 -13.86
N ALA A 142 9.41 28.29 -14.10
CA ALA A 142 7.97 28.38 -13.92
C ALA A 142 7.56 28.57 -12.45
N MET A 143 8.25 27.91 -11.51
CA MET A 143 8.00 28.08 -10.08
C MET A 143 8.27 29.52 -9.61
N THR A 144 9.31 30.15 -10.16
CA THR A 144 9.67 31.55 -9.83
C THR A 144 8.63 32.52 -10.39
N GLN A 145 8.10 32.25 -11.58
CA GLN A 145 7.08 33.07 -12.24
C GLN A 145 5.69 32.92 -11.62
N ALA A 146 5.42 31.81 -10.92
CA ALA A 146 4.11 31.52 -10.33
C ALA A 146 3.71 32.48 -9.18
N ASN A 147 4.67 33.23 -8.63
CA ASN A 147 4.47 34.12 -7.47
C ASN A 147 3.75 33.44 -6.29
N ASN A 148 4.05 32.15 -6.07
CA ASN A 148 3.46 31.35 -5.00
C ASN A 148 4.35 31.45 -3.73
N PRO A 149 3.80 31.79 -2.55
CA PRO A 149 4.57 31.89 -1.31
C PRO A 149 5.38 30.62 -0.97
N ILE A 150 4.82 29.43 -1.23
CA ILE A 150 5.47 28.14 -1.00
C ILE A 150 6.74 28.04 -1.86
N PHE A 151 6.65 28.40 -3.14
CA PHE A 151 7.81 28.37 -4.05
C PHE A 151 8.85 29.43 -3.72
N ASN A 152 8.41 30.64 -3.34
CA ASN A 152 9.33 31.70 -2.92
C ASN A 152 10.15 31.27 -1.70
N ALA A 153 9.50 30.65 -0.70
CA ALA A 153 10.17 30.10 0.47
C ALA A 153 11.09 28.92 0.10
N TYR A 154 10.62 28.00 -0.75
CA TYR A 154 11.37 26.82 -1.16
C TYR A 154 12.64 27.17 -1.95
N LEU A 155 12.54 28.13 -2.88
CA LEU A 155 13.64 28.60 -3.73
C LEU A 155 14.57 29.61 -3.05
N SER A 156 14.26 30.06 -1.83
CA SER A 156 15.14 30.95 -1.04
C SER A 156 16.46 30.27 -0.62
N LYS A 157 16.54 28.94 -0.76
CA LYS A 157 17.72 28.12 -0.47
C LYS A 157 18.12 27.34 -1.71
N ARG A 158 19.35 26.82 -1.72
CA ARG A 158 19.81 25.94 -2.79
C ARG A 158 19.03 24.63 -2.75
N GLN A 159 18.31 24.33 -3.83
CA GLN A 159 17.47 23.14 -3.95
C GLN A 159 18.04 22.09 -4.90
N SER A 160 17.68 20.83 -4.64
CA SER A 160 17.92 19.73 -5.58
C SER A 160 17.09 19.96 -6.83
N ARG A 161 17.68 19.68 -8.00
CA ARG A 161 16.96 19.75 -9.28
C ARG A 161 15.93 18.62 -9.42
N TYR A 162 16.13 17.50 -8.74
CA TYR A 162 15.30 16.31 -8.89
C TYR A 162 14.08 16.34 -7.98
N VAL A 163 12.95 15.90 -8.52
CA VAL A 163 11.72 15.65 -7.78
C VAL A 163 11.89 14.32 -7.04
N THR A 164 12.16 14.42 -5.75
CA THR A 164 12.36 13.29 -4.83
C THR A 164 11.38 13.39 -3.68
N THR A 165 11.20 12.31 -2.93
CA THR A 165 10.49 12.33 -1.63
C THR A 165 11.01 13.43 -0.71
N GLY A 166 12.32 13.70 -0.71
CA GLY A 166 12.93 14.78 0.04
C GLY A 166 12.48 16.17 -0.40
N SER A 167 12.58 16.48 -1.69
CA SER A 167 12.13 17.79 -2.19
C SER A 167 10.63 17.99 -2.03
N LEU A 168 9.82 16.93 -2.18
CA LEU A 168 8.38 17.00 -1.96
C LEU A 168 8.07 17.26 -0.47
N ALA A 169 8.76 16.60 0.45
CA ALA A 169 8.61 16.84 1.88
C ALA A 169 8.91 18.31 2.25
N GLU A 170 9.97 18.88 1.69
CA GLU A 170 10.32 20.28 1.91
C GLU A 170 9.22 21.24 1.44
N LEU A 171 8.63 21.00 0.27
CA LEU A 171 7.48 21.77 -0.22
C LEU A 171 6.24 21.60 0.67
N LEU A 172 5.95 20.37 1.10
CA LEU A 172 4.80 20.07 1.96
C LEU A 172 4.88 20.76 3.32
N VAL A 173 6.07 20.83 3.92
CA VAL A 173 6.29 21.56 5.18
C VAL A 173 6.00 23.06 5.03
N LEU A 174 6.26 23.62 3.84
CA LEU A 174 6.01 25.03 3.51
C LEU A 174 4.57 25.32 3.06
N SER A 175 3.75 24.29 2.84
CA SER A 175 2.36 24.42 2.38
C SER A 175 1.39 24.83 3.50
N ASP A 176 0.11 24.93 3.18
CA ASP A 176 -0.95 25.27 4.15
C ASP A 176 -1.53 24.03 4.86
N LEU A 177 -0.86 22.88 4.75
CA LEU A 177 -1.26 21.66 5.46
C LEU A 177 -1.29 21.87 6.99
N PRO A 178 -2.19 21.16 7.71
CA PRO A 178 -2.19 21.14 9.16
C PRO A 178 -0.84 20.70 9.73
N GLN A 179 -0.46 21.25 10.90
CA GLN A 179 0.83 20.98 11.51
C GLN A 179 1.05 19.48 11.76
N GLU A 180 0.03 18.75 12.19
CA GLU A 180 0.07 17.30 12.38
C GLU A 180 0.48 16.55 11.10
N ILE A 181 -0.04 16.96 9.94
CA ILE A 181 0.31 16.35 8.64
C ILE A 181 1.73 16.72 8.23
N LYS A 182 2.17 17.95 8.52
CA LYS A 182 3.56 18.37 8.30
C LYS A 182 4.53 17.56 9.15
N ASP A 183 4.20 17.34 10.42
CA ASP A 183 5.01 16.54 11.35
C ASP A 183 5.08 15.08 10.87
N LEU A 184 3.96 14.54 10.37
CA LEU A 184 3.90 13.21 9.78
C LEU A 184 4.79 13.09 8.53
N VAL A 185 4.73 14.07 7.61
CA VAL A 185 5.60 14.14 6.43
C VAL A 185 7.09 14.17 6.83
N VAL A 186 7.44 14.97 7.84
CA VAL A 186 8.82 15.07 8.35
C VAL A 186 9.27 13.73 8.95
N SER A 187 8.44 13.10 9.79
CA SER A 187 8.73 11.81 10.42
C SER A 187 8.96 10.71 9.36
N LEU A 188 8.05 10.59 8.40
CA LEU A 188 8.16 9.59 7.33
C LEU A 188 9.40 9.82 6.46
N ARG A 189 9.77 11.08 6.19
CA ARG A 189 10.99 11.42 5.46
C ARG A 189 12.26 11.08 6.24
N GLN A 190 12.26 11.31 7.55
CA GLN A 190 13.39 10.95 8.42
C GLN A 190 13.60 9.43 8.46
N PHE A 191 12.53 8.64 8.53
CA PHE A 191 12.59 7.19 8.40
C PHE A 191 13.21 6.75 7.08
N GLU A 192 12.73 7.30 5.96
CA GLU A 192 13.25 6.91 4.65
C GLU A 192 14.77 7.18 4.55
N LYS A 193 15.22 8.32 5.08
CA LYS A 193 16.63 8.70 5.08
C LYS A 193 17.49 7.84 6.01
N SER A 194 17.00 7.52 7.21
CA SER A 194 17.78 6.86 8.28
C SER A 194 17.77 5.34 8.20
N VAL A 195 16.70 4.74 7.68
CA VAL A 195 16.51 3.29 7.64
C VAL A 195 16.47 2.77 6.22
N ARG A 196 15.49 3.21 5.43
CA ARG A 196 15.27 2.66 4.09
C ARG A 196 16.49 2.85 3.19
N ASN A 197 17.05 4.05 3.14
CA ASN A 197 18.17 4.37 2.25
C ASN A 197 19.39 3.48 2.53
N PRO A 198 19.86 3.33 3.79
CA PRO A 198 20.88 2.36 4.12
C PRO A 198 20.51 0.92 3.73
N LEU A 199 19.29 0.46 4.02
CA LEU A 199 18.84 -0.92 3.73
C LEU A 199 18.72 -1.25 2.24
N ALA A 200 18.53 -0.23 1.40
CA ALA A 200 18.50 -0.38 -0.06
C ALA A 200 19.91 -0.45 -0.67
N HIS A 201 20.94 0.04 0.03
CA HIS A 201 22.32 0.10 -0.48
C HIS A 201 23.29 -0.83 0.24
N LEU A 202 22.92 -1.36 1.42
CA LEU A 202 23.77 -2.19 2.25
C LEU A 202 23.12 -3.55 2.52
N ILE A 203 23.95 -4.59 2.60
CA ILE A 203 23.55 -5.92 3.08
C ILE A 203 23.96 -6.01 4.55
N LYS A 204 22.99 -5.87 5.46
CA LYS A 204 23.19 -5.98 6.91
C LYS A 204 22.03 -6.74 7.56
N PRO A 205 22.24 -7.42 8.69
CA PRO A 205 21.14 -7.95 9.49
C PRO A 205 20.22 -6.80 9.92
N PHE A 206 18.91 -7.01 9.83
CA PHE A 206 17.91 -6.03 10.19
C PHE A 206 16.57 -6.72 10.49
N ASP A 207 15.97 -6.36 11.62
CA ASP A 207 14.71 -6.89 12.14
C ASP A 207 13.94 -5.78 12.87
N GLU A 208 12.87 -6.13 13.57
CA GLU A 208 12.03 -5.18 14.32
C GLU A 208 12.81 -4.48 15.46
N GLU A 209 13.71 -5.21 16.14
CA GLU A 209 14.51 -4.65 17.23
C GLU A 209 15.51 -3.61 16.71
N GLU A 210 16.21 -3.92 15.62
CA GLU A 210 17.14 -3.00 14.96
C GLU A 210 16.42 -1.78 14.37
N LEU A 211 15.19 -1.97 13.85
CA LEU A 211 14.32 -0.88 13.43
C LEU A 211 14.03 0.07 14.60
N HIS A 212 13.47 -0.46 15.68
CA HIS A 212 13.12 0.34 16.85
C HIS A 212 14.34 1.02 17.48
N ARG A 213 15.51 0.35 17.50
CA ARG A 213 16.77 0.96 17.97
C ARG A 213 17.21 2.15 17.11
N THR A 214 16.93 2.12 15.81
CA THR A 214 17.34 3.16 14.86
C THR A 214 16.37 4.34 14.82
N THR A 215 15.07 4.08 14.94
CA THR A 215 14.01 5.10 14.73
C THR A 215 13.25 5.48 15.98
N HIS A 216 13.31 4.66 17.03
CA HIS A 216 12.39 4.70 18.19
C HIS A 216 10.92 4.42 17.84
N PHE A 217 10.65 3.85 16.67
CA PHE A 217 9.30 3.46 16.23
C PHE A 217 9.30 1.99 15.81
N SER A 218 8.17 1.32 16.06
CA SER A 218 7.90 -0.01 15.48
C SER A 218 7.48 0.10 14.01
N SER A 219 7.59 -1.00 13.28
CA SER A 219 7.05 -1.13 11.92
C SER A 219 5.55 -0.86 11.88
N GLN A 220 4.83 -1.28 12.93
CA GLN A 220 3.41 -1.02 13.12
C GLN A 220 3.08 0.47 13.24
N ALA A 221 3.81 1.22 14.08
CA ALA A 221 3.61 2.66 14.22
C ALA A 221 3.92 3.42 12.92
N PHE A 222 4.89 2.91 12.15
CA PHE A 222 5.21 3.47 10.84
C PHE A 222 4.13 3.19 9.79
N LEU A 223 3.56 1.98 9.78
CA LEU A 223 2.43 1.64 8.94
C LEU A 223 1.20 2.51 9.26
N GLU A 224 0.90 2.72 10.55
CA GLU A 224 -0.17 3.63 10.99
C GLU A 224 0.04 5.05 10.50
N SER A 225 1.29 5.53 10.50
CA SER A 225 1.66 6.83 9.96
C SER A 225 1.38 6.94 8.45
N LEU A 226 1.69 5.88 7.68
CA LEU A 226 1.37 5.82 6.24
C LEU A 226 -0.14 5.81 6.00
N ILE A 227 -0.89 5.04 6.79
CA ILE A 227 -2.36 4.95 6.71
C ILE A 227 -2.98 6.31 7.07
N GLY A 228 -2.51 6.98 8.11
CA GLY A 228 -2.96 8.32 8.49
C GLY A 228 -2.77 9.33 7.35
N LEU A 229 -1.62 9.27 6.66
CA LEU A 229 -1.37 10.15 5.52
C LEU A 229 -2.26 9.81 4.31
N ALA A 230 -2.48 8.52 4.03
CA ALA A 230 -3.34 8.08 2.94
C ALA A 230 -4.80 8.46 3.16
N THR A 231 -5.32 8.22 4.36
CA THR A 231 -6.70 8.56 4.75
C THR A 231 -6.92 10.07 4.75
N TYR A 232 -5.96 10.86 5.25
CA TYR A 232 -5.99 12.32 5.12
C TYR A 232 -6.08 12.77 3.65
N SER A 233 -5.43 12.05 2.73
CA SER A 233 -5.49 12.32 1.30
C SER A 233 -6.76 11.80 0.59
N GLY A 234 -7.74 11.29 1.34
CA GLY A 234 -9.04 10.81 0.84
C GLY A 234 -9.08 9.33 0.43
N VAL A 235 -8.05 8.54 0.72
CA VAL A 235 -8.06 7.10 0.42
C VAL A 235 -8.82 6.35 1.53
N ALA A 236 -9.83 5.58 1.14
CA ALA A 236 -10.55 4.71 2.06
C ALA A 236 -9.67 3.51 2.43
N TYR A 237 -9.45 3.34 3.73
CA TYR A 237 -8.71 2.23 4.32
C TYR A 237 -9.21 1.98 5.74
N SER A 238 -9.47 0.72 6.09
CA SER A 238 -9.71 0.31 7.47
C SER A 238 -8.69 -0.74 7.88
N ARG A 239 -8.13 -0.57 9.08
CA ARG A 239 -7.24 -1.56 9.68
C ARG A 239 -8.00 -2.70 10.34
N GLU A 240 -9.13 -2.36 10.95
CA GLU A 240 -9.92 -3.29 11.74
C GLU A 240 -11.39 -3.21 11.31
N PRO A 241 -11.98 -4.34 10.88
CA PRO A 241 -11.31 -5.61 10.58
C PRO A 241 -10.33 -5.51 9.39
N PHE A 242 -9.23 -6.27 9.41
CA PHE A 242 -8.27 -6.29 8.31
C PHE A 242 -8.87 -6.99 7.08
N TYR A 243 -8.82 -6.34 5.92
CA TYR A 243 -9.48 -6.80 4.69
C TYR A 243 -9.17 -8.26 4.34
N PHE A 244 -7.89 -8.67 4.36
CA PHE A 244 -7.52 -10.05 4.03
C PHE A 244 -8.06 -11.07 5.04
N ASP A 245 -8.12 -10.73 6.33
CA ASP A 245 -8.70 -11.60 7.36
C ASP A 245 -10.21 -11.78 7.13
N GLN A 246 -10.90 -10.72 6.71
CA GLN A 246 -12.33 -10.79 6.34
C GLN A 246 -12.56 -11.72 5.16
N ILE A 247 -11.79 -11.58 4.09
CA ILE A 247 -11.96 -12.42 2.89
C ILE A 247 -11.52 -13.87 3.17
N ASN A 248 -10.48 -14.09 3.98
CA ASN A 248 -10.08 -15.44 4.43
C ASN A 248 -11.24 -16.15 5.15
N THR A 249 -11.95 -15.45 6.04
CA THR A 249 -13.11 -16.00 6.75
C THR A 249 -14.20 -16.48 5.76
N ILE A 250 -14.43 -15.74 4.67
CA ILE A 250 -15.39 -16.11 3.63
C ILE A 250 -14.92 -17.36 2.86
N ILE A 251 -13.63 -17.43 2.54
CA ILE A 251 -13.01 -18.58 1.86
C ILE A 251 -13.17 -19.84 2.73
N GLU A 252 -12.85 -19.75 4.01
CA GLU A 252 -12.99 -20.85 4.98
C GLU A 252 -14.43 -21.31 5.13
N HIS A 253 -15.37 -20.36 5.20
CA HIS A 253 -16.80 -20.65 5.23
C HIS A 253 -17.23 -21.43 3.98
N GLN A 254 -16.85 -20.98 2.78
CA GLN A 254 -17.14 -21.67 1.52
C GLN A 254 -16.58 -23.10 1.48
N MET A 255 -15.34 -23.28 1.96
CA MET A 255 -14.71 -24.60 2.06
C MET A 255 -15.44 -25.51 3.06
N SER A 256 -16.00 -24.96 4.14
CA SER A 256 -16.74 -25.72 5.15
C SER A 256 -18.10 -26.24 4.66
N LEU A 257 -18.80 -25.48 3.81
CA LEU A 257 -20.11 -25.87 3.27
C LEU A 257 -20.02 -27.14 2.41
N VAL A 258 -18.97 -27.27 1.60
CA VAL A 258 -18.74 -28.46 0.77
C VAL A 258 -18.50 -29.72 1.63
N LYS A 259 -17.89 -29.57 2.81
CA LYS A 259 -17.68 -30.69 3.75
C LYS A 259 -18.99 -31.21 4.32
N THR A 260 -19.89 -30.31 4.70
CA THR A 260 -21.20 -30.69 5.27
C THR A 260 -22.04 -31.45 4.24
N THR A 261 -22.04 -31.01 2.98
CA THR A 261 -22.78 -31.70 1.91
C THR A 261 -22.23 -33.10 1.63
N LYS A 262 -20.90 -33.28 1.59
CA LYS A 262 -20.27 -34.60 1.36
C LYS A 262 -20.41 -35.58 2.53
N ASN A 263 -20.65 -35.10 3.76
CA ASN A 263 -20.87 -35.96 4.93
C ASN A 263 -22.35 -36.39 5.10
N MET A 264 -23.26 -35.82 4.30
CA MET A 264 -24.69 -36.16 4.30
C MET A 264 -25.09 -37.09 3.14
N GLU A 265 -24.17 -37.39 2.22
CA GLU A 265 -24.29 -38.39 1.15
C GLU A 265 -23.64 -39.72 1.57
#